data_AF-A0A2Z3H3D7-F1
#
_entry.id   AF-A0A2Z3H3D7-F1
#
_cell.length_a   1.000
_cell.length_b   1.000
_cell.length_c   1.000
_cell.angle_alpha   90.00
_cell.angle_beta   90.00
_cell.angle_gamma   90.00
#
_symmetry.space_group_name_H-M   'P 1'
#
loop_
_entity.id
_entity.type
_entity.pdbx_description
1 polymer ?
#
loop_
_entity_poly.entity_id
_entity_poly.type
_entity_poly.pdbx_seq_one_letter_code
_entity_poly.pdbx_strand_id
1 'polypeptide(L)'
;MAEKKPAKPANKTHRTYYIATGRRKTAVARVRVTEGKGQVLINGKPFDEYFHEDKDRAAVLGPLKITDQLTRVDVFVTAKGGGITGQAGAVMQGLARAMKTMFSPADEQRETFKSATVTVIKTLRDQKKEQAKAKAIAPKAPAPVAAAAADAATPLIPGAAPAAPSPADIAGGMVKKLRDSGYLTRDARMKERKKYGLRGARRGTQFSKR
;
A
#
# COMPACT_ATOMS: atom_id res chain seq x y z
N MET A 1 40.54 -31.66 -24.38
CA MET A 1 40.13 -30.25 -24.47
C MET A 1 39.30 -29.92 -23.23
N ALA A 2 39.94 -29.45 -22.16
CA ALA A 2 39.26 -29.16 -20.90
C ALA A 2 38.71 -27.73 -20.96
N GLU A 3 37.39 -27.62 -21.08
CA GLU A 3 36.66 -26.37 -21.15
C GLU A 3 36.82 -25.59 -19.84
N LYS A 4 37.53 -24.47 -19.91
CA LYS A 4 37.86 -23.59 -18.79
C LYS A 4 36.58 -22.99 -18.22
N LYS A 5 36.17 -23.42 -17.01
CA LYS A 5 35.05 -22.82 -16.27
C LYS A 5 35.19 -21.28 -16.24
N PRO A 6 34.15 -20.52 -16.65
CA PRO A 6 34.23 -19.06 -16.64
C PRO A 6 34.36 -18.54 -15.21
N ALA A 7 35.27 -17.59 -15.04
CA ALA A 7 35.61 -16.96 -13.77
C ALA A 7 34.38 -16.36 -13.07
N LYS A 8 34.32 -16.54 -11.75
CA LYS A 8 33.26 -16.01 -10.88
C LYS A 8 33.26 -14.48 -10.96
N PRO A 9 32.15 -13.82 -11.34
CA PRO A 9 32.15 -12.36 -11.50
C PRO A 9 32.40 -11.70 -10.14
N ALA A 10 33.54 -11.03 -10.05
CA ALA A 10 34.00 -10.24 -8.93
C ALA A 10 33.27 -8.89 -8.92
N ASN A 11 32.19 -8.79 -8.15
CA ASN A 11 31.85 -7.62 -7.36
C ASN A 11 30.56 -7.92 -6.59
N LYS A 12 30.69 -8.14 -5.28
CA LYS A 12 29.53 -8.30 -4.40
C LYS A 12 29.04 -6.92 -4.00
N THR A 13 28.47 -6.18 -4.95
CA THR A 13 27.80 -4.91 -4.64
C THR A 13 26.65 -5.19 -3.69
N HIS A 14 26.68 -4.60 -2.50
CA HIS A 14 25.62 -4.71 -1.50
C HIS A 14 24.40 -3.92 -1.98
N ARG A 15 23.56 -4.55 -2.82
CA ARG A 15 22.26 -3.98 -3.20
C ARG A 15 21.29 -4.12 -2.04
N THR A 16 20.63 -3.01 -1.67
CA THR A 16 19.52 -3.00 -0.73
C THR A 16 18.32 -3.68 -1.38
N TYR A 17 17.80 -4.74 -0.75
CA TYR A 17 16.63 -5.47 -1.23
C TYR A 17 15.43 -5.18 -0.33
N TYR A 18 14.35 -4.68 -0.92
CA TYR A 18 13.06 -4.60 -0.24
C TYR A 18 12.30 -5.91 -0.48
N ILE A 19 11.99 -6.60 0.61
CA ILE A 19 11.37 -7.92 0.56
C ILE A 19 9.89 -7.86 0.92
N ALA A 20 9.07 -8.56 0.16
CA ALA A 20 7.67 -8.74 0.50
C ALA A 20 7.15 -10.11 0.06
N THR A 21 6.01 -10.48 0.62
CA THR A 21 5.32 -11.71 0.25
C THR A 21 3.89 -11.42 -0.18
N GLY A 22 3.45 -12.12 -1.22
CA GLY A 22 2.07 -12.12 -1.68
C GLY A 22 1.53 -13.54 -1.75
N ARG A 23 0.22 -13.68 -1.54
CA ARG A 23 -0.43 -15.00 -1.44
C ARG A 23 -1.82 -14.95 -2.07
N ARG A 24 -2.13 -15.91 -2.93
CA ARG A 24 -3.47 -16.08 -3.51
C ARG A 24 -3.79 -17.56 -3.68
N LYS A 25 -4.94 -18.00 -3.15
CA LYS A 25 -5.30 -19.42 -3.06
C LYS A 25 -4.14 -20.20 -2.40
N THR A 26 -3.49 -21.09 -3.16
CA THR A 26 -2.32 -21.87 -2.73
C THR A 26 -0.99 -21.31 -3.24
N ALA A 27 -1.01 -20.28 -4.10
CA ALA A 27 0.20 -19.68 -4.66
C ALA A 27 0.85 -18.72 -3.66
N VAL A 28 2.17 -18.80 -3.56
CA VAL A 28 3.01 -17.94 -2.72
C VAL A 28 4.11 -17.33 -3.58
N ALA A 29 4.20 -16.01 -3.54
CA ALA A 29 5.24 -15.24 -4.22
C ALA A 29 6.12 -14.54 -3.17
N ARG A 30 7.43 -14.76 -3.26
CA ARG A 30 8.45 -14.00 -2.52
C ARG A 30 9.05 -13.01 -3.50
N VAL A 31 8.81 -11.73 -3.27
CA VAL A 31 9.22 -10.64 -4.15
C VAL A 31 10.37 -9.90 -3.50
N ARG A 32 11.42 -9.65 -4.28
CA ARG A 32 12.55 -8.80 -3.92
C ARG A 32 12.58 -7.66 -4.92
N VAL A 33 12.67 -6.44 -4.40
CA VAL A 33 12.64 -5.22 -5.19
C VAL A 33 13.90 -4.41 -4.95
N THR A 34 14.48 -3.88 -6.02
CA THR A 34 15.64 -3.00 -6.00
C THR A 34 15.42 -1.82 -6.96
N GLU A 35 16.06 -0.68 -6.71
CA GLU A 35 16.12 0.40 -7.71
C GLU A 35 17.01 -0.02 -8.89
N GLY A 36 16.58 0.25 -10.12
CA GLY A 36 17.24 -0.20 -11.32
C GLY A 36 16.56 0.20 -12.62
N LYS A 37 16.57 -0.72 -13.60
CA LYS A 37 16.25 -0.48 -15.02
C LYS A 37 14.85 -0.94 -15.44
N GLY A 38 14.02 -1.43 -14.52
CA GLY A 38 12.69 -1.94 -14.85
C GLY A 38 12.66 -3.43 -15.21
N GLN A 39 13.69 -4.20 -14.85
CA GLN A 39 13.75 -5.62 -15.20
C GLN A 39 12.89 -6.47 -14.27
N VAL A 40 11.97 -7.26 -14.85
CA VAL A 40 11.12 -8.19 -14.11
C VAL A 40 11.50 -9.63 -14.43
N LEU A 41 12.07 -10.34 -13.46
CA LEU A 41 12.42 -11.75 -13.56
C LEU A 41 11.62 -12.60 -12.58
N ILE A 42 11.11 -13.73 -13.07
CA ILE A 42 10.28 -14.68 -12.31
C ILE A 42 10.89 -16.06 -12.41
N ASN A 43 11.32 -16.62 -11.27
CA ASN A 43 11.99 -17.93 -11.21
C ASN A 43 13.18 -18.05 -12.17
N GLY A 44 13.85 -16.94 -12.50
CA GLY A 44 15.00 -16.89 -13.43
C GLY A 44 14.62 -16.75 -14.91
N LYS A 45 13.32 -16.70 -15.25
CA LYS A 45 12.81 -16.44 -16.60
C LYS A 45 12.34 -15.00 -16.74
N PRO A 46 12.36 -14.42 -17.97
CA PRO A 46 11.77 -13.12 -18.21
C PRO A 46 10.25 -13.17 -18.02
N PHE A 47 9.69 -12.02 -17.64
CA PHE A 47 8.26 -11.85 -17.37
C PHE A 47 7.35 -12.36 -18.50
N ASP A 48 7.71 -12.08 -19.75
CA ASP A 48 6.88 -12.39 -20.92
C ASP A 48 6.83 -13.90 -21.25
N GLU A 49 7.93 -14.62 -21.02
CA GLU A 49 7.97 -16.07 -21.20
C GLU A 49 7.19 -16.81 -20.10
N TYR A 50 7.13 -16.24 -18.89
CA TYR A 50 6.46 -16.91 -17.76
C TYR A 50 4.94 -16.76 -17.79
N PHE A 51 4.44 -15.59 -18.17
CA PHE A 51 3.01 -15.30 -18.24
C PHE A 51 2.55 -15.18 -19.69
N HIS A 52 1.96 -16.25 -20.22
CA HIS A 52 1.48 -16.29 -21.61
C HIS A 52 0.21 -15.47 -21.85
N GLU A 53 -0.64 -15.31 -20.83
CA GLU A 53 -1.94 -14.65 -20.93
C GLU A 53 -1.83 -13.15 -20.59
N ASP A 54 -2.45 -12.30 -21.41
CA ASP A 54 -2.44 -10.83 -21.21
C ASP A 54 -3.07 -10.39 -19.89
N LYS A 55 -4.09 -11.12 -19.42
CA LYS A 55 -4.76 -10.85 -18.14
C LYS A 55 -3.78 -11.01 -16.97
N ASP A 56 -2.96 -12.05 -17.02
CA ASP A 56 -1.97 -12.32 -15.98
C ASP A 56 -0.82 -11.32 -16.05
N ARG A 57 -0.41 -10.94 -17.27
CA ARG A 57 0.58 -9.86 -17.46
C ARG A 57 0.08 -8.53 -16.89
N ALA A 58 -1.15 -8.13 -17.23
CA ALA A 58 -1.76 -6.90 -16.77
C ALA A 58 -1.89 -6.85 -15.24
N ALA A 59 -2.23 -7.98 -14.60
CA ALA A 59 -2.35 -8.06 -13.15
C ALA A 59 -1.02 -7.76 -12.43
N VAL A 60 0.10 -8.30 -12.92
CA VAL A 60 1.42 -8.08 -12.32
C VAL A 60 1.92 -6.66 -12.54
N LEU A 61 1.65 -6.09 -13.72
CA LEU A 61 2.02 -4.72 -14.05
C LEU A 61 1.13 -3.66 -13.39
N GLY A 62 -0.10 -4.02 -12.97
CA GLY A 62 -1.05 -3.13 -12.30
C GLY A 62 -0.44 -2.20 -11.25
N PRO A 63 0.24 -2.72 -10.20
CA PRO A 63 0.84 -1.88 -9.17
C PRO A 63 1.93 -0.95 -9.71
N LEU A 64 2.70 -1.36 -10.72
CA LEU A 64 3.76 -0.55 -11.33
C LEU A 64 3.20 0.56 -12.23
N LYS A 65 2.07 0.30 -12.89
CA LYS A 65 1.36 1.27 -13.73
C LYS A 65 0.70 2.37 -12.91
N ILE A 66 0.03 2.03 -11.79
CA ILE A 66 -0.64 3.05 -10.94
C ILE A 66 0.36 4.00 -10.27
N THR A 67 1.58 3.52 -10.06
CA THR A 67 2.62 4.25 -9.34
C THR A 67 3.67 4.86 -10.27
N ASP A 68 3.54 4.65 -11.57
CA ASP A 68 4.45 5.13 -12.61
C ASP A 68 5.93 4.71 -12.39
N GLN A 69 6.16 3.58 -11.72
CA GLN A 69 7.52 3.09 -11.35
C GLN A 69 8.07 2.01 -12.28
N LEU A 70 7.47 1.82 -13.46
CA LEU A 70 7.83 0.71 -14.35
C LEU A 70 9.30 0.72 -14.78
N THR A 71 9.86 1.91 -15.03
CA THR A 71 11.24 2.09 -15.51
C THR A 71 12.28 2.15 -14.40
N ARG A 72 11.87 2.43 -13.15
CA ARG A 72 12.79 2.69 -12.02
C ARG A 72 13.11 1.45 -11.19
N VAL A 73 12.30 0.40 -11.28
CA VAL A 73 12.30 -0.69 -10.29
C VAL A 73 12.60 -2.03 -10.94
N ASP A 74 13.65 -2.69 -10.47
CA ASP A 74 13.95 -4.08 -10.81
C ASP A 74 13.25 -5.02 -9.81
N VAL A 75 12.65 -6.08 -10.34
CA VAL A 75 11.82 -7.02 -9.61
C VAL A 75 12.33 -8.44 -9.82
N PHE A 76 12.66 -9.11 -8.72
CA PHE A 76 13.02 -10.52 -8.69
C PHE A 76 11.99 -11.30 -7.89
N VAL A 77 11.33 -12.26 -8.53
CA VAL A 77 10.25 -13.03 -7.91
C VAL A 77 10.61 -14.51 -7.87
N THR A 78 10.38 -15.12 -6.71
CA THR A 78 10.26 -16.57 -6.59
C THR A 78 8.81 -16.93 -6.32
N ALA A 79 8.14 -17.55 -7.30
CA ALA A 79 6.75 -17.95 -7.21
C ALA A 79 6.63 -19.48 -7.17
N LYS A 80 5.88 -20.01 -6.19
CA LYS A 80 5.62 -21.44 -6.02
C LYS A 80 4.16 -21.71 -5.68
N GLY A 81 3.66 -22.89 -6.07
CA GLY A 81 2.31 -23.37 -5.78
C GLY A 81 1.21 -22.76 -6.66
N GLY A 82 0.03 -23.37 -6.64
CA GLY A 82 -1.11 -22.98 -7.47
C GLY A 82 -0.86 -23.15 -8.98
N GLY A 83 -1.60 -22.39 -9.79
CA GLY A 83 -1.38 -22.26 -11.23
C GLY A 83 -0.98 -20.84 -11.62
N ILE A 84 -0.70 -20.61 -12.91
CA ILE A 84 -0.14 -19.35 -13.45
C ILE A 84 -0.95 -18.12 -13.01
N THR A 85 -2.28 -18.14 -13.18
CA THR A 85 -3.17 -17.04 -12.75
C THR A 85 -3.21 -16.81 -11.24
N GLY A 86 -3.07 -17.89 -10.46
CA GLY A 86 -2.96 -17.80 -9.01
C GLY A 86 -1.65 -17.13 -8.60
N GLN A 87 -0.56 -17.52 -9.26
CA GLN A 87 0.76 -16.96 -9.05
C GLN A 87 0.82 -15.49 -9.47
N ALA A 88 0.28 -15.10 -10.63
CA ALA A 88 0.19 -13.71 -11.07
C ALA A 88 -0.44 -12.81 -9.98
N GLY A 89 -1.55 -13.27 -9.41
CA GLY A 89 -2.21 -12.57 -8.31
C GLY A 89 -1.39 -12.49 -7.02
N ALA A 90 -0.59 -13.52 -6.72
CA ALA A 90 0.33 -13.50 -5.60
C ALA A 90 1.51 -12.52 -5.85
N VAL A 91 2.04 -12.47 -7.08
CA VAL A 91 3.11 -11.54 -7.46
C VAL A 91 2.63 -10.10 -7.36
N MET A 92 1.45 -9.79 -7.92
CA MET A 92 0.80 -8.48 -7.83
C MET A 92 0.73 -7.97 -6.38
N GLN A 93 0.24 -8.80 -5.45
CA GLN A 93 0.16 -8.41 -4.05
C GLN A 93 1.55 -8.23 -3.40
N GLY A 94 2.50 -9.11 -3.74
CA GLY A 94 3.87 -9.02 -3.23
C GLY A 94 4.56 -7.72 -3.67
N LEU A 95 4.38 -7.34 -4.94
CA LEU A 95 4.89 -6.10 -5.51
C LEU A 95 4.34 -4.88 -4.79
N ALA A 96 3.02 -4.76 -4.67
CA ALA A 96 2.40 -3.61 -4.01
C ALA A 96 2.90 -3.44 -2.55
N ARG A 97 3.12 -4.56 -1.84
CA ARG A 97 3.67 -4.56 -0.49
C ARG A 97 5.13 -4.15 -0.44
N ALA A 98 5.95 -4.62 -1.38
CA ALA A 98 7.36 -4.24 -1.47
C ALA A 98 7.52 -2.74 -1.80
N MET A 99 6.68 -2.22 -2.68
CA MET A 99 6.68 -0.79 -3.02
C MET A 99 6.27 0.06 -1.83
N LYS A 100 5.28 -0.37 -1.05
CA LYS A 100 4.93 0.29 0.21
C LYS A 100 6.14 0.34 1.16
N THR A 101 6.88 -0.75 1.32
CA THR A 101 8.05 -0.75 2.23
C THR A 101 9.21 0.07 1.70
N MET A 102 9.35 0.17 0.38
CA MET A 102 10.42 0.90 -0.28
C MET A 102 10.22 2.42 -0.26
N PHE A 103 8.99 2.87 -0.51
CA PHE A 103 8.67 4.30 -0.66
C PHE A 103 7.89 4.89 0.51
N SER A 104 7.59 4.12 1.56
CA SER A 104 7.04 4.69 2.78
C SER A 104 8.19 5.21 3.64
N PRO A 105 8.40 6.54 3.78
CA PRO A 105 9.32 7.13 4.74
C PRO A 105 8.73 7.03 6.16
N ALA A 106 8.24 5.85 6.55
CA ALA A 106 7.64 5.68 7.86
C ALA A 106 8.70 5.85 8.96
N ASP A 107 9.97 5.52 8.69
CA ASP A 107 11.03 5.66 9.69
C ASP A 107 11.43 7.13 9.89
N GLU A 108 11.53 7.92 8.82
CA GLU A 108 11.82 9.36 8.89
C GLU A 108 10.63 10.17 9.43
N GLN A 109 9.41 9.91 8.92
CA GLN A 109 8.21 10.62 9.35
C GLN A 109 7.91 10.35 10.83
N ARG A 110 8.07 9.10 11.32
CA ARG A 110 7.86 8.77 12.74
C ARG A 110 8.85 9.49 13.66
N GLU A 111 10.09 9.68 13.25
CA GLU A 111 11.08 10.42 14.04
C GLU A 111 10.76 11.92 14.08
N THR A 112 10.39 12.53 12.95
CA THR A 112 9.89 13.91 12.92
C THR A 112 8.58 14.10 13.69
N PHE A 113 7.63 13.17 13.62
CA PHE A 113 6.39 13.25 14.39
C PHE A 113 6.63 13.04 15.88
N LYS A 114 7.56 12.17 16.29
CA LYS A 114 7.96 12.00 17.69
C LYS A 114 8.62 13.26 18.24
N SER A 115 9.56 13.87 17.52
CA SER A 115 10.24 15.10 17.95
C SER A 115 9.30 16.30 17.95
N ALA A 116 8.43 16.44 16.94
CA ALA A 116 7.41 17.48 16.88
C ALA A 116 6.37 17.33 18.01
N THR A 117 5.91 16.12 18.30
CA THR A 117 4.94 15.87 19.39
C THR A 117 5.55 16.19 20.76
N VAL A 118 6.80 15.80 21.02
CA VAL A 118 7.51 16.12 22.28
C VAL A 118 7.69 17.64 22.42
N THR A 119 8.00 18.34 21.32
CA THR A 119 8.17 19.80 21.31
C THR A 119 6.86 20.52 21.58
N VAL A 120 5.77 20.13 20.89
CA VAL A 120 4.43 20.71 21.05
C VAL A 120 3.89 20.49 22.48
N ILE A 121 4.09 19.29 23.06
CA ILE A 121 3.68 19.02 24.45
C ILE A 121 4.46 19.89 25.44
N LYS A 122 5.75 20.12 25.20
CA LYS A 122 6.61 20.96 26.04
C LYS A 122 6.20 22.44 25.95
N THR A 123 5.99 22.97 24.75
CA THR A 123 5.56 24.37 24.54
C THR A 123 4.17 24.64 25.14
N LEU A 124 3.22 23.70 25.01
CA LEU A 124 1.89 23.85 25.61
C LEU A 124 1.95 23.81 27.15
N ARG A 125 2.85 23.00 27.74
CA ARG A 125 3.06 22.99 29.21
C ARG A 125 3.67 24.31 29.70
N ASP A 126 4.65 24.84 28.98
CA ASP A 126 5.32 26.09 29.36
C ASP A 126 4.36 27.29 29.25
N GLN A 127 3.57 27.39 28.17
CA GLN A 127 2.52 28.41 28.01
C GLN A 127 1.45 28.33 29.11
N LYS A 128 1.03 27.11 29.49
CA LYS A 128 0.03 26.93 30.57
C LYS A 128 0.59 27.33 31.94
N LYS A 129 1.90 27.17 32.15
CA LYS A 129 2.62 27.57 33.37
C LYS A 129 2.78 29.10 33.44
N GLU A 130 3.06 29.75 32.32
CA GLU A 130 3.09 31.22 32.20
C GLU A 130 1.71 31.84 32.38
N GLN A 131 0.66 31.28 31.75
CA GLN A 131 -0.72 31.71 31.95
C GLN A 131 -1.19 31.53 33.40
N ALA A 132 -0.76 30.45 34.08
CA ALA A 132 -1.05 30.26 35.50
C ALA A 132 -0.33 31.27 36.40
N LYS A 133 0.92 31.64 36.08
CA LYS A 133 1.65 32.71 36.77
C LYS A 133 1.02 34.09 36.53
N ALA A 134 0.61 34.39 35.29
CA ALA A 134 -0.06 35.63 34.94
C ALA A 134 -1.45 35.74 35.60
N LYS A 135 -2.18 34.63 35.69
CA LYS A 135 -3.48 34.56 36.36
C LYS A 135 -3.39 34.68 37.89
N ALA A 136 -2.25 34.35 38.49
CA ALA A 136 -1.99 34.52 39.92
C ALA A 136 -1.60 35.96 40.32
N ILE A 137 -1.25 36.81 39.34
CA ILE A 137 -0.79 38.20 39.55
C ILE A 137 -1.86 39.24 39.16
N ALA A 138 -3.00 38.84 38.60
CA ALA A 138 -4.07 39.76 38.23
C ALA A 138 -5.01 40.08 39.41
N PRO A 139 -5.17 41.35 39.83
CA PRO A 139 -6.23 41.73 40.75
C PRO A 139 -7.59 41.65 40.06
N LYS A 140 -8.58 41.18 40.81
CA LYS A 140 -9.97 40.95 40.42
C LYS A 140 -10.73 42.27 40.21
N ALA A 141 -11.26 42.53 39.01
CA ALA A 141 -12.35 43.49 38.78
C ALA A 141 -13.07 43.24 37.42
N PRO A 142 -14.34 43.69 37.25
CA PRO A 142 -15.40 42.93 36.57
C PRO A 142 -15.73 43.35 35.13
N ALA A 143 -16.55 42.51 34.49
CA ALA A 143 -17.08 42.60 33.13
C ALA A 143 -17.85 43.91 32.82
N PRO A 144 -17.95 44.23 31.52
CA PRO A 144 -19.24 44.65 31.00
C PRO A 144 -19.68 43.91 29.72
N VAL A 145 -20.99 43.70 29.74
CA VAL A 145 -22.01 43.36 28.75
C VAL A 145 -21.95 44.06 27.37
N ALA A 146 -22.46 43.32 26.37
CA ALA A 146 -23.35 43.72 25.26
C ALA A 146 -22.81 44.00 23.83
N ALA A 147 -23.72 43.71 22.88
CA ALA A 147 -23.78 44.00 21.43
C ALA A 147 -23.14 42.95 20.49
N ALA A 148 -23.73 42.52 19.37
CA ALA A 148 -25.07 42.70 18.78
C ALA A 148 -25.25 41.64 17.68
N ALA A 149 -26.51 41.33 17.37
CA ALA A 149 -26.95 40.42 16.31
C ALA A 149 -26.77 41.01 14.90
N ALA A 150 -26.58 40.14 13.91
CA ALA A 150 -27.00 40.38 12.53
C ALA A 150 -27.32 39.05 11.84
N ASP A 151 -28.58 38.93 11.43
CA ASP A 151 -29.23 37.87 10.67
C ASP A 151 -28.62 37.73 9.27
N ALA A 152 -28.27 36.52 8.85
CA ALA A 152 -27.83 36.22 7.50
C ALA A 152 -28.79 35.20 6.86
N ALA A 153 -29.69 35.71 6.02
CA ALA A 153 -30.53 34.92 5.14
C ALA A 153 -29.76 34.53 3.86
N THR A 154 -29.88 33.24 3.53
CA THR A 154 -29.37 32.44 2.41
C THR A 154 -29.75 32.98 1.00
N PRO A 155 -29.07 32.56 -0.09
CA PRO A 155 -29.62 31.40 -0.81
C PRO A 155 -28.59 30.40 -1.35
N LEU A 156 -29.07 29.15 -1.43
CA LEU A 156 -28.48 28.02 -2.13
C LEU A 156 -28.36 28.28 -3.64
N ILE A 157 -27.19 28.02 -4.22
CA ILE A 157 -27.07 27.61 -5.63
C ILE A 157 -26.19 26.34 -5.69
N PRO A 158 -26.65 25.30 -6.43
CA PRO A 158 -26.03 23.99 -6.50
C PRO A 158 -24.92 23.96 -7.55
N GLY A 159 -23.85 23.23 -7.24
CA GLY A 159 -22.73 23.07 -8.16
C GLY A 159 -21.49 22.57 -7.46
N ALA A 160 -21.56 21.37 -6.87
CA ALA A 160 -20.37 20.66 -6.44
C ALA A 160 -19.58 20.23 -7.68
N ALA A 161 -18.83 21.17 -8.26
CA ALA A 161 -17.65 20.84 -9.05
C ALA A 161 -16.73 19.99 -8.16
N PRO A 162 -16.10 18.93 -8.69
CA PRO A 162 -15.17 18.14 -7.90
C PRO A 162 -14.06 19.06 -7.42
N ALA A 163 -14.00 19.25 -6.10
CA ALA A 163 -12.95 19.97 -5.44
C ALA A 163 -11.61 19.47 -5.95
N ALA A 164 -10.78 20.40 -6.45
CA ALA A 164 -9.37 20.17 -6.63
C ALA A 164 -8.81 19.51 -5.35
N PRO A 165 -7.99 18.45 -5.46
CA PRO A 165 -7.52 17.73 -4.30
C PRO A 165 -6.74 18.68 -3.39
N SER A 166 -7.20 18.80 -2.16
CA SER A 166 -6.59 19.59 -1.10
C SER A 166 -5.12 19.17 -0.87
N PRO A 167 -4.20 20.11 -0.52
CA PRO A 167 -2.77 19.82 -0.37
C PRO A 167 -2.40 18.86 0.77
N ALA A 168 -3.37 18.37 1.55
CA ALA A 168 -3.18 17.30 2.54
C ALA A 168 -3.18 15.88 1.91
N ASP A 169 -3.57 15.73 0.65
CA ASP A 169 -3.50 14.46 -0.10
C ASP A 169 -2.08 14.08 -0.60
N ILE A 170 -1.09 14.97 -0.39
CA ILE A 170 0.23 14.91 -1.02
C ILE A 170 1.22 13.97 -0.28
N ALA A 171 1.05 13.74 1.02
CA ALA A 171 1.98 12.90 1.81
C ALA A 171 1.58 11.40 1.89
N GLY A 172 0.34 11.06 1.54
CA GLY A 172 -0.20 9.68 1.59
C GLY A 172 -0.55 9.07 0.22
N GLY A 173 -0.28 9.79 -0.87
CA GLY A 173 -0.89 9.55 -2.18
C GLY A 173 -0.63 8.15 -2.76
N MET A 174 0.59 7.62 -2.66
CA MET A 174 0.93 6.32 -3.25
C MET A 174 0.25 5.13 -2.54
N VAL A 175 0.23 5.16 -1.21
CA VAL A 175 -0.41 4.11 -0.40
C VAL A 175 -1.93 4.15 -0.54
N LYS A 176 -2.51 5.36 -0.65
CA LYS A 176 -3.93 5.58 -0.93
C LYS A 176 -4.30 5.02 -2.30
N LYS A 177 -3.58 5.38 -3.36
CA LYS A 177 -3.75 4.83 -4.73
C LYS A 177 -3.72 3.29 -4.76
N LEU A 178 -2.72 2.67 -4.13
CA LEU A 178 -2.59 1.20 -4.11
C LEU A 178 -3.66 0.51 -3.24
N ARG A 179 -4.22 1.21 -2.24
CA ARG A 179 -5.30 0.71 -1.39
C ARG A 179 -6.63 0.79 -2.12
N ASP A 180 -6.92 1.92 -2.75
CA ASP A 180 -8.14 2.17 -3.51
C ASP A 180 -8.25 1.24 -4.72
N SER A 181 -7.11 0.90 -5.35
CA SER A 181 -7.04 -0.10 -6.43
C SER A 181 -7.06 -1.55 -5.95
N GLY A 182 -7.09 -1.80 -4.63
CA GLY A 182 -7.22 -3.13 -4.04
C GLY A 182 -5.95 -4.01 -4.05
N TYR A 183 -4.77 -3.47 -4.39
CA TYR A 183 -3.55 -4.29 -4.53
C TYR A 183 -2.88 -4.68 -3.19
N LEU A 184 -3.15 -3.95 -2.09
CA LEU A 184 -2.62 -4.29 -0.77
C LEU A 184 -3.36 -5.47 -0.12
N THR A 185 -4.67 -5.55 -0.36
CA THR A 185 -5.58 -6.49 0.28
C THR A 185 -5.39 -7.89 -0.28
N ARG A 186 -5.45 -8.90 0.59
CA ARG A 186 -5.34 -10.31 0.18
C ARG A 186 -6.69 -10.83 -0.28
N ASP A 187 -6.70 -11.58 -1.40
CA ASP A 187 -7.85 -12.41 -1.77
C ASP A 187 -7.94 -13.61 -0.81
N ALA A 188 -8.91 -13.58 0.09
CA ALA A 188 -9.13 -14.62 1.10
C ALA A 188 -9.83 -15.87 0.55
N ARG A 189 -10.35 -15.83 -0.68
CA ARG A 189 -11.15 -16.92 -1.25
C ARG A 189 -10.34 -18.20 -1.41
N MET A 190 -10.92 -19.31 -0.99
CA MET A 190 -10.38 -20.67 -1.10
C MET A 190 -11.43 -21.62 -1.68
N LYS A 191 -10.99 -22.73 -2.26
CA LYS A 191 -11.88 -23.74 -2.85
C LYS A 191 -12.67 -24.41 -1.73
N GLU A 192 -14.00 -24.31 -1.80
CA GLU A 192 -14.90 -25.00 -0.87
C GLU A 192 -14.78 -26.53 -1.04
N ARG A 193 -14.94 -27.26 0.07
CA ARG A 193 -14.93 -28.73 0.10
C ARG A 193 -16.20 -29.28 -0.58
N LYS A 194 -16.09 -30.44 -1.23
CA LYS A 194 -17.24 -31.24 -1.69
C LYS A 194 -18.01 -31.81 -0.49
N LYS A 195 -19.33 -31.60 -0.43
CA LYS A 195 -20.20 -32.24 0.58
C LYS A 195 -20.61 -33.64 0.09
N TYR A 196 -20.85 -34.55 1.03
CA TYR A 196 -21.35 -35.89 0.70
C TYR A 196 -22.74 -35.80 0.03
N GLY A 197 -23.06 -36.73 -0.86
CA GLY A 197 -24.30 -36.72 -1.64
C GLY A 197 -24.39 -35.65 -2.75
N LEU A 198 -23.47 -34.67 -2.78
CA LEU A 198 -23.41 -33.64 -3.84
C LEU A 198 -22.37 -34.02 -4.92
N ARG A 199 -22.57 -33.56 -6.16
CA ARG A 199 -21.58 -33.67 -7.26
C ARG A 199 -20.40 -32.71 -7.07
N GLY A 200 -20.59 -31.59 -6.36
CA GLY A 200 -19.55 -30.59 -6.08
C GLY A 200 -19.69 -29.96 -4.69
N ALA A 201 -19.13 -28.76 -4.50
CA ALA A 201 -19.26 -28.03 -3.23
C ALA A 201 -20.73 -27.71 -2.90
N ARG A 202 -21.52 -27.35 -3.92
CA ARG A 202 -22.94 -26.95 -3.79
C ARG A 202 -23.89 -27.65 -4.76
N ARG A 203 -23.39 -28.29 -5.84
CA ARG A 203 -24.21 -28.88 -6.89
C ARG A 203 -24.80 -30.23 -6.44
N GLY A 204 -26.11 -30.29 -6.26
CA GLY A 204 -26.85 -31.53 -5.97
C GLY A 204 -27.05 -32.45 -7.17
N THR A 205 -27.49 -33.67 -6.89
CA THR A 205 -28.13 -34.55 -7.87
C THR A 205 -29.55 -34.04 -8.14
N GLN A 206 -30.09 -34.34 -9.33
CA GLN A 206 -31.47 -34.01 -9.65
C GLN A 206 -32.40 -34.87 -8.80
N PHE A 207 -33.33 -34.24 -8.09
CA PHE A 207 -34.34 -34.93 -7.28
C PHE A 207 -35.52 -35.37 -8.16
N SER A 208 -35.96 -36.61 -8.01
CA SER A 208 -37.14 -37.17 -8.68
C SER A 208 -38.21 -37.46 -7.63
N LYS A 209 -39.36 -36.79 -7.72
CA LYS A 209 -40.54 -37.07 -6.88
C LYS A 209 -41.54 -37.91 -7.69
N ARG A 210 -42.12 -38.93 -7.06
CA ARG A 210 -43.24 -39.71 -7.59
C ARG A 210 -44.54 -39.27 -6.93
#